data_AF-A0A543Q2B1-F1
#
_entry.id   AF-A0A543Q2B1-F1
#
_cell.length_a   1.000
_cell.length_b   1.000
_cell.length_c   1.000
_cell.angle_alpha   90.00
_cell.angle_beta   90.00
_cell.angle_gamma   90.00
#
_symmetry.space_group_name_H-M   'P 1'
#
loop_
_entity.id
_entity.type
_entity.pdbx_description
1 polymer ?
#
loop_
_entity_poly.entity_id
_entity_poly.type
_entity_poly.pdbx_seq_one_letter_code
_entity_poly.pdbx_strand_id
1 'polypeptide(L)'
;MSTTYTCKRQANVFLNKDGERIFIMNEVTYDSNVFPHTPGIHVFHIGDLKSTMEKIFSYAADVEGGMLVSPNGRLTPEGYIKSWIECIKRPYFYDPEQPLDFEFYRLYPDIKKGFIEAVEERGTPKTVLNHYDLAIKFHAYSSIPKTFSNDGCPYVGESTITGYMPDKCHETPPPHPTHFIRLDDKYEPYYIQMDENGVGISAPVWPYRAIGHYIASLYEQEFSHPGSYKACIASFRDFLKTLPETNPGNVLCVVKPIESSDDEYMAKRKRELIDEYGNGSFDLDSVPSDKRYFIFNGPVRFTLKNTSDWMAHSYGSRQPVQVQESLFL
;
A
#
# COMPACT_ATOMS: atom_id res chain seq x y z
N MET A 1 10.13 16.25 6.49
CA MET A 1 9.20 15.46 5.67
C MET A 1 8.04 16.37 5.28
N SER A 2 7.58 16.29 4.03
CA SER A 2 6.38 17.00 3.58
C SER A 2 5.17 16.08 3.77
N THR A 3 4.03 16.65 4.10
CA THR A 3 2.74 15.95 4.11
C THR A 3 1.90 16.49 2.97
N THR A 4 1.30 15.60 2.19
CA THR A 4 0.35 15.99 1.15
C THR A 4 -1.04 16.10 1.76
N TYR A 5 -1.69 17.25 1.53
CA TYR A 5 -3.08 17.48 1.87
C TYR A 5 -3.96 17.10 0.67
N THR A 6 -4.93 16.23 0.90
CA THR A 6 -5.96 15.84 -0.08
C THR A 6 -7.28 16.53 0.20
N CYS A 7 -7.79 17.23 -0.80
CA CYS A 7 -8.95 18.12 -0.70
C CYS A 7 -10.20 17.51 -1.32
N LYS A 8 -10.11 17.03 -2.56
CA LYS A 8 -11.24 16.51 -3.35
C LYS A 8 -10.79 15.38 -4.25
N ARG A 9 -11.69 14.43 -4.52
CA ARG A 9 -11.44 13.22 -5.31
C ARG A 9 -12.50 13.12 -6.39
N GLN A 10 -12.08 12.73 -7.58
CA GLN A 10 -12.93 12.59 -8.74
C GLN A 10 -12.42 11.41 -9.59
N ALA A 11 -13.34 10.65 -10.16
CA ALA A 11 -13.00 9.58 -11.10
C ALA A 11 -13.65 9.87 -12.45
N ASN A 12 -12.91 9.67 -13.54
CA ASN A 12 -13.51 9.49 -14.85
C ASN A 12 -13.46 8.03 -15.29
N VAL A 13 -14.21 7.71 -16.35
CA VAL A 13 -14.16 6.41 -17.02
C VAL A 13 -14.33 6.57 -18.54
N PHE A 14 -13.67 5.70 -19.29
CA PHE A 14 -13.93 5.44 -20.71
C PHE A 14 -13.82 3.94 -21.01
N LEU A 15 -14.19 3.51 -22.22
CA LEU A 15 -13.98 2.14 -22.69
C LEU A 15 -12.75 2.09 -23.60
N ASN A 16 -11.84 1.15 -23.36
CA ASN A 16 -10.74 0.89 -24.29
C ASN A 16 -11.25 0.20 -25.58
N LYS A 17 -10.33 -0.11 -26.48
CA LYS A 17 -10.64 -0.76 -27.77
C LYS A 17 -11.26 -2.16 -27.61
N ASP A 18 -11.02 -2.82 -26.49
CA ASP A 18 -11.56 -4.14 -26.17
C ASP A 18 -12.89 -4.05 -25.40
N GLY A 19 -13.40 -2.84 -25.15
CA GLY A 19 -14.63 -2.60 -24.39
C GLY A 19 -14.46 -2.68 -22.87
N GLU A 20 -13.22 -2.74 -22.38
CA GLU A 20 -12.92 -2.74 -20.95
C GLU A 20 -12.96 -1.33 -20.38
N ARG A 21 -13.38 -1.23 -19.11
CA ARG A 21 -13.47 0.04 -18.39
C ARG A 21 -12.10 0.49 -17.92
N ILE A 22 -11.69 1.67 -18.35
CA ILE A 22 -10.47 2.34 -17.87
C ILE A 22 -10.88 3.54 -17.03
N PHE A 23 -10.40 3.57 -15.79
CA PHE A 23 -10.64 4.63 -14.84
C PHE A 23 -9.48 5.61 -14.83
N ILE A 24 -9.79 6.90 -14.62
CA ILE A 24 -8.81 7.97 -14.43
C ILE A 24 -9.07 8.60 -13.08
N MET A 25 -8.07 8.53 -12.20
CA MET A 25 -8.20 8.95 -10.80
C MET A 25 -7.56 10.31 -10.61
N ASN A 26 -8.38 11.27 -10.18
CA ASN A 26 -8.00 12.67 -10.05
C ASN A 26 -8.15 13.13 -8.59
N GLU A 27 -7.09 13.70 -8.03
CA GLU A 27 -7.11 14.23 -6.68
C GLU A 27 -6.64 15.68 -6.66
N VAL A 28 -7.37 16.53 -5.95
CA VAL A 28 -6.95 17.91 -5.64
C VAL A 28 -6.07 17.84 -4.40
N THR A 29 -4.82 18.27 -4.53
CA THR A 29 -3.86 18.24 -3.44
C THR A 29 -3.02 19.52 -3.34
N TYR A 30 -2.38 19.70 -2.19
CA TYR A 30 -1.26 20.63 -2.01
C TYR A 30 -0.29 20.05 -0.97
N ASP A 31 0.96 20.51 -0.98
CA ASP A 31 1.97 20.04 -0.03
C ASP A 31 2.15 21.02 1.13
N SER A 32 2.31 20.48 2.34
CA SER A 32 2.39 21.26 3.58
C SER A 32 3.56 22.25 3.61
N ASN A 33 4.62 21.99 2.84
CA ASN A 33 5.85 22.77 2.79
C ASN A 33 5.92 23.75 1.61
N VAL A 34 4.88 23.87 0.77
CA VAL A 34 4.87 24.77 -0.40
C VAL A 34 3.99 25.99 -0.14
N PHE A 35 4.59 27.18 -0.08
CA PHE A 35 3.87 28.43 0.20
C PHE A 35 3.83 29.37 -1.02
N PRO A 36 2.67 29.99 -1.34
CA PRO A 36 1.37 29.80 -0.70
C PRO A 36 0.75 28.42 -1.01
N HIS A 37 0.04 27.82 -0.04
CA HIS A 37 -0.69 26.55 -0.24
C HIS A 37 -1.76 26.74 -1.32
N THR A 38 -1.46 26.29 -2.53
CA THR A 38 -2.34 26.44 -3.70
C THR A 38 -2.80 25.05 -4.13
N PRO A 39 -4.07 24.67 -3.84
CA PRO A 39 -4.61 23.40 -4.30
C PRO A 39 -4.54 23.27 -5.82
N GLY A 40 -4.10 22.09 -6.29
CA GLY A 40 -4.03 21.75 -7.70
C GLY A 40 -4.58 20.36 -7.94
N ILE A 41 -5.30 20.19 -9.05
CA ILE A 41 -5.77 18.86 -9.44
C ILE A 41 -4.67 18.10 -10.18
N HIS A 42 -4.55 16.81 -9.86
CA HIS A 42 -3.58 15.91 -10.45
C HIS A 42 -4.21 14.56 -10.78
N VAL A 43 -3.90 14.03 -11.97
CA VAL A 43 -4.12 12.61 -12.27
C VAL A 43 -2.99 11.85 -11.59
N PHE A 44 -3.31 10.93 -10.69
CA PHE A 44 -2.31 10.08 -10.03
C PHE A 44 -2.39 8.62 -10.47
N HIS A 45 -3.45 8.24 -11.20
CA HIS A 45 -3.62 6.89 -11.73
C HIS A 45 -4.52 6.87 -12.96
N ILE A 46 -4.20 5.98 -13.88
CA ILE A 46 -5.07 5.54 -14.99
C ILE A 46 -4.92 4.03 -15.11
N GLY A 47 -6.02 3.30 -15.31
CA GLY A 47 -5.94 1.84 -15.45
C GLY A 47 -7.29 1.14 -15.33
N ASP A 48 -7.25 -0.19 -15.42
CA ASP A 48 -8.42 -1.03 -15.21
C ASP A 48 -8.93 -0.97 -13.76
N LEU A 49 -10.03 -1.68 -13.47
CA LEU A 49 -10.59 -1.73 -12.13
C LEU A 49 -9.61 -2.34 -11.11
N LYS A 50 -8.86 -3.39 -11.48
CA LYS A 50 -7.94 -4.07 -10.56
C LYS A 50 -6.84 -3.12 -10.09
N SER A 51 -6.11 -2.52 -11.02
CA SER A 51 -5.04 -1.55 -10.74
C SER A 51 -5.58 -0.30 -10.03
N THR A 52 -6.81 0.12 -10.34
CA THR A 52 -7.47 1.23 -9.66
C THR A 52 -7.70 0.93 -8.18
N MET A 53 -8.23 -0.26 -7.87
CA MET A 53 -8.45 -0.70 -6.48
C MET A 53 -7.12 -0.86 -5.75
N GLU A 54 -6.11 -1.48 -6.37
CA GLU A 54 -4.76 -1.57 -5.81
C GLU A 54 -4.22 -0.18 -5.42
N LYS A 55 -4.37 0.81 -6.30
CA LYS A 55 -3.89 2.18 -6.02
C LYS A 55 -4.68 2.86 -4.89
N ILE A 56 -6.00 2.69 -4.85
CA ILE A 56 -6.84 3.25 -3.78
C ILE A 56 -6.39 2.75 -2.40
N PHE A 57 -6.17 1.44 -2.27
CA PHE A 57 -5.74 0.84 -1.00
C PHE A 57 -4.29 1.15 -0.67
N SER A 58 -3.40 1.22 -1.67
CA SER A 58 -2.02 1.70 -1.49
C SER A 58 -1.98 3.12 -0.92
N TYR A 59 -2.75 4.07 -1.45
CA TYR A 59 -2.76 5.45 -0.94
C TYR A 59 -3.51 5.57 0.39
N ALA A 60 -4.45 4.66 0.69
CA ALA A 60 -5.05 4.57 2.01
C ALA A 60 -4.02 4.18 3.09
N ALA A 61 -2.97 3.43 2.74
CA ALA A 61 -1.86 3.15 3.65
C ALA A 61 -1.04 4.40 3.99
N ASP A 62 -0.91 5.35 3.07
CA ASP A 62 -0.24 6.64 3.32
C ASP A 62 -1.01 7.52 4.31
N VAL A 63 -2.34 7.34 4.40
CA VAL A 63 -3.16 7.98 5.43
C VAL A 63 -2.84 7.42 6.82
N GLU A 64 -2.61 6.10 6.94
CA GLU A 64 -2.22 5.48 8.22
C GLU A 64 -0.85 6.01 8.70
N GLY A 65 0.09 6.20 7.76
CA GLY A 65 1.42 6.76 8.06
C GLY A 65 1.47 8.28 8.23
N GLY A 66 0.36 9.00 8.03
CA GLY A 66 0.31 10.46 8.15
C GLY A 66 0.97 11.23 7.00
N MET A 67 1.30 10.55 5.90
CA MET A 67 1.85 11.19 4.69
C MET A 67 0.75 11.85 3.86
N LEU A 68 -0.49 11.37 3.98
CA LEU A 68 -1.68 11.90 3.32
C LEU A 68 -2.74 12.30 4.35
N VAL A 69 -3.12 13.58 4.40
CA VAL A 69 -4.06 14.11 5.40
C VAL A 69 -5.15 14.98 4.77
N SER A 70 -6.23 15.26 5.51
CA SER A 70 -7.26 16.19 5.06
C SER A 70 -7.02 17.59 5.63
N PRO A 71 -7.30 18.66 4.87
CA PRO A 71 -7.27 20.03 5.42
C PRO A 71 -8.38 20.26 6.46
N ASN A 72 -9.45 19.44 6.44
CA ASN A 72 -10.64 19.62 7.28
C ASN A 72 -10.64 18.73 8.54
N GLY A 73 -9.48 18.21 8.94
CA GLY A 73 -9.32 17.39 10.15
C GLY A 73 -8.85 15.97 9.86
N ARG A 74 -9.19 15.03 10.76
CA ARG A 74 -8.67 13.67 10.71
C ARG A 74 -9.23 12.90 9.51
N LEU A 75 -8.35 12.51 8.60
CA LEU A 75 -8.61 11.52 7.56
C LEU A 75 -8.24 10.13 8.10
N THR A 76 -9.08 9.12 7.84
CA THR A 76 -8.74 7.72 8.15
C THR A 76 -8.64 6.91 6.86
N PRO A 77 -7.86 5.81 6.82
CA PRO A 77 -7.79 4.94 5.65
C PRO A 77 -9.17 4.46 5.18
N GLU A 78 -10.06 4.10 6.11
CA GLU A 78 -11.43 3.67 5.81
C GLU A 78 -12.25 4.78 5.16
N GLY A 79 -12.08 6.03 5.64
CA GLY A 79 -12.73 7.19 5.06
C GLY A 79 -12.21 7.50 3.65
N TYR A 80 -10.89 7.35 3.45
CA TYR A 80 -10.25 7.51 2.14
C TYR A 80 -10.76 6.48 1.13
N ILE A 81 -10.70 5.18 1.47
CA ILE A 81 -11.21 4.08 0.64
C ILE A 81 -12.69 4.30 0.33
N LYS A 82 -13.51 4.58 1.35
CA LYS A 82 -14.95 4.85 1.15
C LYS A 82 -15.17 5.95 0.11
N SER A 83 -14.46 7.07 0.25
CA SER A 83 -14.65 8.20 -0.66
C SER A 83 -14.30 7.86 -2.11
N TRP A 84 -13.24 7.07 -2.32
CA TRP A 84 -12.86 6.62 -3.66
C TRP A 84 -13.84 5.61 -4.25
N ILE A 85 -14.31 4.65 -3.45
CA ILE A 85 -15.36 3.71 -3.86
C ILE A 85 -16.61 4.48 -4.32
N GLU A 86 -17.01 5.54 -3.61
CA GLU A 86 -18.12 6.40 -4.06
C GLU A 86 -17.84 7.13 -5.39
N CYS A 87 -16.61 7.62 -5.60
CA CYS A 87 -16.23 8.23 -6.88
C CYS A 87 -16.27 7.22 -8.05
N ILE A 88 -15.73 6.01 -7.87
CA ILE A 88 -15.69 5.01 -8.96
C ILE A 88 -17.01 4.28 -9.16
N LYS A 89 -17.97 4.37 -8.22
CA LYS A 89 -19.36 3.93 -8.43
C LYS A 89 -20.07 4.78 -9.47
N ARG A 90 -19.83 6.10 -9.43
CA ARG A 90 -20.45 7.12 -10.30
C ARG A 90 -19.39 8.00 -10.96
N PRO A 91 -18.58 7.43 -11.86
CA PRO A 91 -17.53 8.18 -12.52
C PRO A 91 -18.11 9.18 -13.53
N TYR A 92 -17.34 10.21 -13.83
CA TYR A 92 -17.62 11.14 -14.93
C TYR A 92 -17.17 10.56 -16.27
N PHE A 93 -17.79 10.98 -17.36
CA PHE A 93 -17.32 10.59 -18.68
C PHE A 93 -15.92 11.14 -18.96
N TYR A 94 -15.07 10.36 -19.65
CA TYR A 94 -13.84 10.84 -20.25
C TYR A 94 -13.90 10.65 -21.75
N ASP A 95 -13.53 11.66 -22.52
CA ASP A 95 -13.35 11.53 -23.96
C ASP A 95 -11.94 10.97 -24.24
N PRO A 96 -11.82 9.69 -24.66
CA PRO A 96 -10.51 9.07 -24.81
C PRO A 96 -9.79 9.52 -26.10
N GLU A 97 -10.47 10.24 -26.99
CA GLU A 97 -9.84 10.86 -28.16
C GLU A 97 -9.11 12.17 -27.84
N GLN A 98 -9.14 12.62 -26.58
CA GLN A 98 -8.35 13.77 -26.16
C GLN A 98 -6.85 13.54 -26.42
N PRO A 99 -6.15 14.55 -26.98
CA PRO A 99 -4.72 14.45 -27.21
C PRO A 99 -3.96 14.44 -25.89
N LEU A 100 -2.88 13.67 -25.82
CA LEU A 100 -1.96 13.72 -24.68
C LEU A 100 -1.33 15.13 -24.53
N ASP A 101 -1.15 15.57 -23.29
CA ASP A 101 -0.33 16.72 -22.95
C ASP A 101 1.14 16.28 -22.90
N PHE A 102 2.04 16.96 -23.62
CA PHE A 102 3.48 16.70 -23.62
C PHE A 102 4.29 17.76 -22.87
N GLU A 103 3.66 18.87 -22.46
CA GLU A 103 4.30 19.97 -21.75
C GLU A 103 4.31 19.75 -20.22
N PHE A 104 3.93 18.56 -19.76
CA PHE A 104 3.94 18.25 -18.34
C PHE A 104 5.36 18.30 -17.74
N TYR A 105 5.43 18.89 -16.54
CA TYR A 105 6.68 19.28 -15.87
C TYR A 105 7.21 18.27 -14.84
N ARG A 106 6.40 17.29 -14.40
CA ARG A 106 6.69 16.50 -13.18
C ARG A 106 7.47 15.21 -13.40
N LEU A 107 8.05 14.99 -14.58
CA LEU A 107 8.69 13.73 -14.91
C LEU A 107 10.20 13.91 -15.13
N TYR A 108 10.99 12.95 -14.64
CA TYR A 108 12.43 12.93 -14.87
C TYR A 108 12.73 13.00 -16.39
N PRO A 109 13.69 13.83 -16.84
CA PRO A 109 13.92 14.08 -18.27
C PRO A 109 14.05 12.82 -19.12
N ASP A 110 14.76 11.80 -18.62
CA ASP A 110 14.97 10.54 -19.34
C ASP A 110 13.69 9.72 -19.48
N ILE A 111 12.85 9.69 -18.44
CA ILE A 111 11.56 9.01 -18.49
C ILE A 111 10.64 9.76 -19.47
N LYS A 112 10.73 11.10 -19.54
CA LYS A 112 9.88 11.93 -20.39
C LYS A 112 10.23 11.69 -21.85
N LYS A 113 11.54 11.69 -22.13
CA LYS A 113 12.08 11.34 -23.44
C LYS A 113 11.63 9.94 -23.86
N GLY A 114 11.81 8.93 -23.01
CA GLY A 114 11.40 7.56 -23.32
C GLY A 114 9.90 7.40 -23.57
N PHE A 115 9.05 8.12 -22.83
CA PHE A 115 7.60 8.15 -23.08
C PHE A 115 7.26 8.76 -24.45
N ILE A 116 7.85 9.91 -24.78
CA ILE A 116 7.63 10.58 -26.08
C ILE A 116 8.07 9.68 -27.23
N GLU A 117 9.27 9.11 -27.16
CA GLU A 117 9.80 8.19 -28.16
C GLU A 117 8.89 6.97 -28.35
N ALA A 118 8.41 6.36 -27.25
CA ALA A 118 7.49 5.22 -27.32
C ALA A 118 6.11 5.59 -27.92
N VAL A 119 5.62 6.79 -27.66
CA VAL A 119 4.38 7.29 -28.29
C VAL A 119 4.57 7.49 -29.79
N GLU A 120 5.71 8.04 -30.21
CA GLU A 120 6.05 8.27 -31.62
C GLU A 120 6.26 6.97 -32.39
N GLU A 121 6.99 6.03 -31.80
CA GLU A 121 7.27 4.71 -32.39
C GLU A 121 5.98 3.93 -32.69
N ARG A 122 4.95 4.07 -31.85
CA ARG A 122 3.67 3.36 -32.05
C ARG A 122 2.93 3.79 -33.31
N GLY A 123 3.18 4.99 -33.84
CA GLY A 123 2.63 5.44 -35.14
C GLY A 123 1.11 5.62 -35.18
N THR A 124 0.44 5.67 -34.03
CA THR A 124 -1.01 5.91 -33.90
C THR A 124 -1.30 7.37 -33.53
N PRO A 125 -2.55 7.86 -33.70
CA PRO A 125 -2.92 9.17 -33.17
C PRO A 125 -2.57 9.30 -31.68
N LYS A 126 -1.93 10.41 -31.28
CA LYS A 126 -1.40 10.68 -29.93
C LYS A 126 -2.50 10.99 -28.90
N THR A 127 -3.52 10.14 -28.83
CA THR A 127 -4.69 10.26 -27.95
C THR A 127 -4.56 9.39 -26.72
N VAL A 128 -5.34 9.68 -25.68
CA VAL A 128 -5.39 8.86 -24.47
C VAL A 128 -5.78 7.42 -24.79
N LEU A 129 -6.77 7.20 -25.65
CA LEU A 129 -7.23 5.85 -26.06
C LEU A 129 -6.09 4.97 -26.57
N ASN A 130 -5.18 5.56 -27.35
CA ASN A 130 -4.12 4.83 -28.03
C ASN A 130 -2.86 4.62 -27.18
N HIS A 131 -2.69 5.36 -26.09
CA HIS A 131 -1.40 5.46 -25.39
C HIS A 131 -1.50 5.49 -23.86
N TYR A 132 -2.67 5.28 -23.24
CA TYR A 132 -2.81 5.28 -21.78
C TYR A 132 -1.92 4.23 -21.09
N ASP A 133 -1.69 3.08 -21.73
CA ASP A 133 -0.80 2.02 -21.27
C ASP A 133 0.67 2.48 -21.18
N LEU A 134 1.10 3.36 -22.10
CA LEU A 134 2.41 4.00 -22.02
C LEU A 134 2.46 5.00 -20.86
N ALA A 135 1.37 5.74 -20.61
CA ALA A 135 1.30 6.61 -19.44
C ALA A 135 1.42 5.81 -18.12
N ILE A 136 0.88 4.59 -18.07
CA ILE A 136 1.07 3.65 -16.95
C ILE A 136 2.54 3.22 -16.88
N LYS A 137 3.09 2.69 -17.97
CA LYS A 137 4.46 2.15 -18.03
C LYS A 137 5.53 3.16 -17.60
N PHE A 138 5.37 4.41 -18.00
CA PHE A 138 6.32 5.49 -17.73
C PHE A 138 5.92 6.36 -16.51
N HIS A 139 4.84 6.02 -15.80
CA HIS A 139 4.26 6.86 -14.75
C HIS A 139 3.99 8.31 -15.21
N ALA A 140 3.65 8.51 -16.49
CA ALA A 140 3.41 9.80 -17.11
C ALA A 140 1.96 10.28 -16.94
N TYR A 141 1.38 10.12 -15.76
CA TYR A 141 -0.04 10.46 -15.50
C TYR A 141 -0.36 11.94 -15.74
N SER A 142 0.61 12.83 -15.57
CA SER A 142 0.46 14.25 -15.89
C SER A 142 0.30 14.55 -17.38
N SER A 143 0.55 13.58 -18.26
CA SER A 143 0.24 13.69 -19.70
C SER A 143 -1.25 13.54 -20.00
N ILE A 144 -2.04 13.05 -19.04
CA ILE A 144 -3.48 12.86 -19.22
C ILE A 144 -4.19 14.19 -18.99
N PRO A 145 -4.91 14.74 -19.99
CA PRO A 145 -5.66 15.98 -19.83
C PRO A 145 -6.68 15.90 -18.70
N LYS A 146 -6.76 16.99 -17.94
CA LYS A 146 -7.66 17.12 -16.79
C LYS A 146 -9.06 17.50 -17.26
N THR A 147 -10.09 16.86 -16.69
CA THR A 147 -11.51 17.16 -16.96
C THR A 147 -12.21 17.84 -15.79
N PHE A 148 -11.42 18.38 -14.87
CA PHE A 148 -11.88 19.04 -13.65
C PHE A 148 -11.05 20.31 -13.37
N SER A 149 -11.63 21.27 -12.67
CA SER A 149 -10.92 22.45 -12.18
C SER A 149 -9.95 22.13 -11.04
N ASN A 150 -9.06 23.08 -10.71
CA ASN A 150 -8.22 22.97 -9.51
C ASN A 150 -9.04 22.93 -8.21
N ASP A 151 -10.27 23.41 -8.24
CA ASP A 151 -11.24 23.27 -7.14
C ASP A 151 -12.04 21.96 -7.21
N GLY A 152 -11.70 21.04 -8.12
CA GLY A 152 -12.35 19.73 -8.26
C GLY A 152 -13.77 19.78 -8.82
N CYS A 153 -14.14 20.84 -9.54
CA CYS A 153 -15.43 20.95 -10.23
C CYS A 153 -15.33 20.29 -11.62
N PRO A 154 -16.30 19.45 -12.02
CA PRO A 154 -16.27 18.79 -13.33
C PRO A 154 -16.51 19.77 -14.48
N TYR A 155 -15.79 19.56 -15.58
CA TYR A 155 -16.07 20.19 -16.89
C TYR A 155 -16.94 19.31 -17.80
N VAL A 156 -17.23 18.09 -17.35
CA VAL A 156 -17.91 17.03 -18.09
C VAL A 156 -19.08 16.48 -17.28
N GLY A 157 -20.03 15.81 -17.95
CA GLY A 157 -21.17 15.17 -17.28
C GLY A 157 -20.83 13.81 -16.64
N GLU A 158 -21.75 13.31 -15.81
CA GLU A 158 -21.69 11.93 -15.32
C GLU A 158 -21.65 10.93 -16.48
N SER A 159 -20.92 9.83 -16.30
CA SER A 159 -20.83 8.79 -17.32
C SER A 159 -22.09 7.91 -17.33
N THR A 160 -22.48 7.45 -18.52
CA THR A 160 -23.43 6.34 -18.66
C THR A 160 -22.77 4.98 -18.44
N ILE A 161 -21.43 4.91 -18.44
CA ILE A 161 -20.67 3.70 -18.15
C ILE A 161 -20.73 3.44 -16.65
N THR A 162 -21.33 2.31 -16.26
CA THR A 162 -21.44 1.92 -14.85
C THR A 162 -20.08 1.62 -14.23
N GLY A 163 -19.90 2.13 -13.02
CA GLY A 163 -18.69 1.97 -12.23
C GLY A 163 -18.57 0.64 -11.47
N TYR A 164 -17.82 0.66 -10.37
CA TYR A 164 -17.73 -0.47 -9.44
C TYR A 164 -18.89 -0.43 -8.44
N MET A 165 -19.92 -1.25 -8.67
CA MET A 165 -21.13 -1.32 -7.82
C MET A 165 -21.39 -2.75 -7.34
N PRO A 166 -20.52 -3.30 -6.49
CA PRO A 166 -20.75 -4.64 -5.94
C PRO A 166 -21.88 -4.63 -4.92
N ASP A 167 -22.55 -5.77 -4.76
CA ASP A 167 -23.37 -6.02 -3.58
C ASP A 167 -22.46 -6.18 -2.35
N LYS A 168 -22.87 -5.56 -1.25
CA LYS A 168 -22.09 -5.63 -0.01
C LYS A 168 -22.10 -7.08 0.50
N CYS A 169 -20.91 -7.62 0.75
CA CYS A 169 -20.80 -8.91 1.42
C CYS A 169 -21.08 -8.75 2.92
N HIS A 170 -21.91 -9.62 3.47
CA HIS A 170 -22.25 -9.65 4.90
C HIS A 170 -21.36 -10.63 5.68
N GLU A 171 -20.64 -11.49 4.98
CA GLU A 171 -19.69 -12.42 5.58
C GLU A 171 -18.43 -11.69 5.99
N THR A 172 -17.87 -12.09 7.13
CA THR A 172 -16.55 -11.59 7.54
C THR A 172 -15.52 -12.42 6.77
N PRO A 173 -14.65 -11.80 5.96
CA PRO A 173 -13.62 -12.54 5.25
C PRO A 173 -12.75 -13.30 6.25
N PRO A 174 -12.21 -14.46 5.86
CA PRO A 174 -11.24 -15.14 6.69
C PRO A 174 -10.10 -14.15 6.98
N PRO A 175 -9.62 -14.12 8.23
CA PRO A 175 -8.46 -13.33 8.59
C PRO A 175 -7.31 -13.69 7.65
N HIS A 176 -6.61 -12.68 7.15
CA HIS A 176 -5.45 -12.92 6.30
C HIS A 176 -4.46 -13.76 7.12
N PRO A 177 -3.98 -14.91 6.59
CA PRO A 177 -3.08 -15.79 7.31
C PRO A 177 -1.71 -15.11 7.35
N THR A 178 -1.55 -14.19 8.28
CA THR A 178 -0.27 -13.56 8.55
C THR A 178 -0.02 -13.63 10.02
N HIS A 179 1.18 -14.09 10.29
CA HIS A 179 1.64 -14.24 11.62
C HIS A 179 2.59 -13.10 11.92
N PHE A 180 2.42 -12.49 13.08
CA PHE A 180 3.26 -11.40 13.53
C PHE A 180 3.87 -11.76 14.87
N ILE A 181 5.07 -11.25 15.10
CA ILE A 181 5.62 -11.12 16.43
C ILE A 181 5.72 -9.64 16.80
N ARG A 182 5.67 -9.36 18.11
CA ARG A 182 5.83 -8.04 18.69
C ARG A 182 7.12 -7.99 19.50
N LEU A 183 7.98 -7.05 19.16
CA LEU A 183 9.23 -6.78 19.88
C LEU A 183 9.14 -5.37 20.47
N ASP A 184 9.09 -5.27 21.80
CA ASP A 184 9.00 -3.96 22.45
C ASP A 184 10.37 -3.26 22.44
N ASP A 185 10.36 -1.97 22.07
CA ASP A 185 11.49 -1.06 22.14
C ASP A 185 11.13 0.13 23.03
N LYS A 186 12.13 0.94 23.39
CA LYS A 186 11.98 2.10 24.29
C LYS A 186 10.89 3.10 23.85
N TYR A 187 10.66 3.25 22.55
CA TYR A 187 9.75 4.28 22.01
C TYR A 187 8.41 3.69 21.57
N GLU A 188 8.43 2.70 20.69
CA GLU A 188 7.25 2.02 20.17
C GLU A 188 7.59 0.55 19.86
N PRO A 189 6.61 -0.37 19.89
CA PRO A 189 6.84 -1.76 19.52
C PRO A 189 7.13 -1.89 18.01
N TYR A 190 7.99 -2.84 17.68
CA TYR A 190 8.22 -3.30 16.32
C TYR A 190 7.43 -4.57 16.05
N TYR A 191 6.88 -4.67 14.85
CA TYR A 191 6.20 -5.86 14.35
C TYR A 191 7.00 -6.46 13.21
N ILE A 192 7.07 -7.80 13.19
CA ILE A 192 7.71 -8.56 12.13
C ILE A 192 6.72 -9.61 11.66
N GLN A 193 6.46 -9.64 10.35
CA GLN A 193 5.70 -10.70 9.71
C GLN A 193 6.57 -11.94 9.56
N MET A 194 6.04 -13.09 9.97
CA MET A 194 6.69 -14.39 9.96
C MET A 194 6.02 -15.33 8.96
N ASP A 195 6.80 -16.23 8.37
CA ASP A 195 6.28 -17.42 7.68
C ASP A 195 5.90 -18.53 8.67
N GLU A 196 5.35 -19.63 8.16
CA GLU A 196 4.93 -20.82 8.92
C GLU A 196 6.05 -21.50 9.74
N ASN A 197 7.31 -21.25 9.37
CA ASN A 197 8.49 -21.82 10.04
C ASN A 197 9.08 -20.84 11.07
N GLY A 198 8.43 -19.70 11.31
CA GLY A 198 8.91 -18.67 12.24
C GLY A 198 10.05 -17.82 11.67
N VAL A 199 10.25 -17.80 10.35
CA VAL A 199 11.25 -16.99 9.68
C VAL A 199 10.65 -15.64 9.26
N GLY A 200 11.32 -14.55 9.61
CA GLY A 200 10.89 -13.19 9.28
C GLY A 200 10.92 -12.93 7.77
N ILE A 201 9.75 -12.65 7.20
CA ILE A 201 9.57 -12.29 5.80
C ILE A 201 9.42 -10.78 5.58
N SER A 202 9.19 -10.01 6.66
CA SER A 202 9.27 -8.55 6.62
C SER A 202 10.47 -8.04 7.41
N ALA A 203 10.87 -6.80 7.12
CA ALA A 203 11.67 -6.03 8.08
C ALA A 203 10.82 -5.72 9.34
N PRO A 204 11.46 -5.45 10.48
CA PRO A 204 10.79 -4.84 11.63
C PRO A 204 10.21 -3.48 11.25
N VAL A 205 8.94 -3.26 11.61
CA VAL A 205 8.23 -2.04 11.29
C VAL A 205 7.42 -1.53 12.48
N TRP A 206 7.28 -0.21 12.59
CA TRP A 206 6.39 0.42 13.56
C TRP A 206 4.92 0.08 13.28
N PRO A 207 4.01 0.25 14.28
CA PRO A 207 2.62 -0.18 14.17
C PRO A 207 1.92 0.38 12.93
N TYR A 208 2.07 1.67 12.65
CA TYR A 208 1.40 2.32 11.51
C TYR A 208 1.80 1.69 10.17
N ARG A 209 3.05 1.24 10.03
CA ARG A 209 3.56 0.67 8.78
C ARG A 209 3.11 -0.77 8.62
N ALA A 210 3.05 -1.55 9.71
CA ALA A 210 2.42 -2.87 9.68
C ALA A 210 0.95 -2.80 9.24
N ILE A 211 0.20 -1.86 9.83
CA ILE A 211 -1.20 -1.61 9.47
C ILE A 211 -1.32 -1.11 8.02
N GLY A 212 -0.44 -0.20 7.59
CA GLY A 212 -0.40 0.29 6.22
C GLY A 212 -0.17 -0.81 5.18
N HIS A 213 0.79 -1.72 5.42
CA HIS A 213 1.00 -2.87 4.52
C HIS A 213 -0.23 -3.78 4.44
N TYR A 214 -0.90 -4.02 5.57
CA TYR A 214 -2.14 -4.78 5.58
C TYR A 214 -3.26 -4.06 4.80
N ILE A 215 -3.45 -2.76 5.02
CA ILE A 215 -4.42 -1.96 4.26
C ILE A 215 -4.14 -2.09 2.76
N ALA A 216 -2.90 -1.94 2.33
CA ALA A 216 -2.52 -2.00 0.92
C ALA A 216 -2.87 -3.36 0.28
N SER A 217 -2.84 -4.48 1.02
CA SER A 217 -3.19 -5.80 0.49
C SER A 217 -4.70 -6.09 0.45
N LEU A 218 -5.53 -5.30 1.13
CA LEU A 218 -6.99 -5.54 1.21
C LEU A 218 -7.73 -5.33 -0.12
N TYR A 219 -7.10 -4.77 -1.16
CA TYR A 219 -7.77 -4.56 -2.45
C TYR A 219 -8.25 -5.89 -3.08
N GLU A 220 -7.50 -6.99 -2.89
CA GLU A 220 -7.91 -8.31 -3.38
C GLU A 220 -9.12 -8.85 -2.62
N GLN A 221 -9.13 -8.65 -1.30
CA GLN A 221 -10.25 -9.04 -0.45
C GLN A 221 -11.50 -8.21 -0.75
N GLU A 222 -11.35 -6.95 -1.17
CA GLU A 222 -12.49 -6.11 -1.53
C GLU A 222 -13.24 -6.64 -2.78
N PHE A 223 -12.58 -7.37 -3.68
CA PHE A 223 -13.26 -8.01 -4.81
C PHE A 223 -14.09 -9.24 -4.40
N SER A 224 -13.63 -10.00 -3.41
CA SER A 224 -14.32 -11.21 -2.93
C SER A 224 -15.32 -10.92 -1.81
N HIS A 225 -15.06 -9.92 -0.99
CA HIS A 225 -15.87 -9.50 0.15
C HIS A 225 -16.08 -7.97 0.14
N PRO A 226 -16.84 -7.44 -0.83
CA PRO A 226 -17.02 -6.00 -0.98
C PRO A 226 -17.54 -5.31 0.27
N GLY A 227 -16.88 -4.22 0.67
CA GLY A 227 -17.21 -3.42 1.84
C GLY A 227 -16.68 -3.95 3.18
N SER A 228 -15.93 -5.06 3.18
CA SER A 228 -15.38 -5.68 4.40
C SER A 228 -14.16 -4.95 4.97
N TYR A 229 -13.48 -4.12 4.17
CA TYR A 229 -12.22 -3.45 4.54
C TYR A 229 -12.27 -2.74 5.90
N LYS A 230 -13.39 -2.10 6.27
CA LYS A 230 -13.50 -1.41 7.56
C LYS A 230 -13.36 -2.35 8.74
N ALA A 231 -14.04 -3.49 8.68
CA ALA A 231 -13.99 -4.50 9.73
C ALA A 231 -12.61 -5.15 9.76
N CYS A 232 -12.04 -5.45 8.58
CA CYS A 232 -10.70 -5.99 8.45
C CYS A 232 -9.64 -5.10 9.10
N ILE A 233 -9.62 -3.80 8.76
CA ILE A 233 -8.65 -2.84 9.30
C ILE A 233 -8.81 -2.71 10.81
N ALA A 234 -10.03 -2.58 11.32
CA ALA A 234 -10.27 -2.48 12.77
C ALA A 234 -9.77 -3.73 13.51
N SER A 235 -10.15 -4.91 13.03
CA SER A 235 -9.76 -6.19 13.62
C SER A 235 -8.25 -6.41 13.59
N PHE A 236 -7.56 -6.00 12.51
CA PHE A 236 -6.11 -6.09 12.43
C PHE A 236 -5.39 -5.13 13.38
N ARG A 237 -5.90 -3.90 13.55
CA ARG A 237 -5.38 -2.96 14.55
C ARG A 237 -5.50 -3.53 15.96
N ASP A 238 -6.63 -4.16 16.28
CA ASP A 238 -6.84 -4.77 17.60
C ASP A 238 -5.97 -6.02 17.79
N PHE A 239 -5.79 -6.83 16.75
CA PHE A 239 -4.85 -7.95 16.75
C PHE A 239 -3.42 -7.51 17.09
N LEU A 240 -2.86 -6.51 16.39
CA LEU A 240 -1.50 -6.05 16.68
C LEU A 240 -1.36 -5.51 18.12
N LYS A 241 -2.34 -4.75 18.60
CA LYS A 241 -2.33 -4.21 19.98
C LYS A 241 -2.38 -5.29 21.06
N THR A 242 -3.09 -6.38 20.80
CA THR A 242 -3.30 -7.48 21.75
C THR A 242 -2.23 -8.57 21.63
N LEU A 243 -1.38 -8.50 20.61
CA LEU A 243 -0.28 -9.43 20.42
C LEU A 243 0.68 -9.37 21.63
N PRO A 244 1.00 -10.51 22.27
CA PRO A 244 1.91 -10.52 23.40
C PRO A 244 3.34 -10.17 22.96
N GLU A 245 4.10 -9.55 23.86
CA GLU A 245 5.52 -9.33 23.65
C GLU A 245 6.23 -10.68 23.47
N THR A 246 7.02 -10.77 22.42
CA THR A 246 7.81 -11.96 22.13
C THR A 246 9.07 -11.94 22.97
N ASN A 247 9.29 -13.00 23.75
CA ASN A 247 10.50 -13.17 24.54
C ASN A 247 11.76 -13.04 23.65
N PRO A 248 12.63 -12.04 23.84
CA PRO A 248 13.85 -11.86 23.06
C PRO A 248 14.76 -13.10 23.06
N GLY A 249 14.72 -13.91 24.14
CA GLY A 249 15.46 -15.18 24.23
C GLY A 249 14.99 -16.24 23.24
N ASN A 250 13.79 -16.11 22.68
CA ASN A 250 13.27 -16.97 21.62
C ASN A 250 13.56 -16.45 20.19
N VAL A 251 14.25 -15.31 20.06
CA VAL A 251 14.50 -14.67 18.77
C VAL A 251 15.97 -14.76 18.41
N LEU A 252 16.25 -15.44 17.29
CA LEU A 252 17.56 -15.49 16.66
C LEU A 252 17.64 -14.39 15.58
N CYS A 253 18.61 -13.51 15.72
CA CYS A 253 18.99 -12.52 14.72
C CYS A 253 20.04 -13.12 13.79
N VAL A 254 19.79 -13.10 12.49
CA VAL A 254 20.68 -13.59 11.44
C VAL A 254 21.07 -12.42 10.53
N VAL A 255 22.35 -12.05 10.51
CA VAL A 255 22.88 -11.02 9.61
C VAL A 255 22.71 -11.50 8.18
N LYS A 256 22.11 -10.66 7.33
CA LYS A 256 21.94 -10.99 5.90
C LYS A 256 23.33 -11.09 5.24
N PRO A 257 23.53 -12.04 4.30
CA PRO A 257 24.77 -12.14 3.54
C PRO A 257 25.15 -10.81 2.90
N ILE A 258 26.46 -10.56 2.76
CA ILE A 258 26.94 -9.43 1.96
C ILE A 258 26.74 -9.79 0.48
N GLU A 259 26.04 -8.92 -0.25
CA GLU A 259 25.70 -9.11 -1.66
C GLU A 259 26.50 -8.12 -2.51
N SER A 260 26.78 -8.46 -3.78
CA SER A 260 27.53 -7.57 -4.68
C SER A 260 26.80 -6.25 -4.99
N SER A 261 25.49 -6.20 -4.76
CA SER A 261 24.64 -5.02 -4.91
C SER A 261 24.60 -4.13 -3.67
N ASP A 262 25.19 -4.54 -2.55
CA ASP A 262 25.26 -3.70 -1.36
C ASP A 262 26.14 -2.47 -1.63
N ASP A 263 25.68 -1.30 -1.20
CA ASP A 263 26.54 -0.13 -1.10
C ASP A 263 27.57 -0.28 0.03
N GLU A 264 28.58 0.60 0.03
CA GLU A 264 29.67 0.56 1.02
C GLU A 264 29.15 0.68 2.46
N TYR A 265 28.07 1.45 2.67
CA TYR A 265 27.46 1.63 3.99
C TYR A 265 26.84 0.33 4.50
N MET A 266 26.04 -0.37 3.69
CA MET A 266 25.43 -1.64 4.04
C MET A 266 26.45 -2.75 4.24
N ALA A 267 27.46 -2.83 3.36
CA ALA A 267 28.55 -3.80 3.49
C ALA A 267 29.39 -3.56 4.76
N LYS A 268 29.63 -2.29 5.13
CA LYS A 268 30.26 -1.94 6.40
C LYS A 268 29.39 -2.34 7.59
N ARG A 269 28.09 -2.04 7.56
CA ARG A 269 27.16 -2.35 8.66
C ARG A 269 27.05 -3.85 8.93
N LYS A 270 27.00 -4.68 7.89
CA LYS A 270 26.99 -6.15 8.01
C LYS A 270 28.27 -6.67 8.69
N ARG A 271 29.44 -6.15 8.31
CA ARG A 271 30.74 -6.50 8.93
C ARG A 271 30.78 -6.13 10.41
N GLU A 272 30.37 -4.92 10.77
CA GLU A 272 30.32 -4.48 12.18
C GLU A 272 29.47 -5.41 13.06
N LEU A 273 28.32 -5.88 12.54
CA LEU A 273 27.45 -6.80 13.28
C LEU A 273 28.08 -8.20 13.44
N ILE A 274 28.79 -8.69 12.42
CA ILE A 274 29.53 -9.96 12.48
C ILE A 274 30.68 -9.84 13.49
N ASP A 275 31.44 -8.74 13.46
CA ASP A 275 32.55 -8.50 14.38
C ASP A 275 32.07 -8.38 15.83
N GLU A 276 30.92 -7.73 16.07
CA GLU A 276 30.36 -7.53 17.42
C GLU A 276 29.69 -8.79 17.98
N TYR A 277 28.96 -9.56 17.16
CA TYR A 277 28.09 -10.65 17.63
C TYR A 277 28.47 -12.05 17.11
N GLY A 278 29.57 -12.21 16.38
CA GLY A 278 30.11 -13.51 15.97
C GLY A 278 29.70 -13.95 14.55
N ASN A 279 29.54 -15.26 14.31
CA ASN A 279 29.39 -15.92 12.99
C ASN A 279 28.14 -15.55 12.15
N GLY A 280 27.61 -14.34 12.26
CA GLY A 280 26.45 -13.85 11.52
C GLY A 280 25.11 -14.26 12.12
N SER A 281 25.09 -14.88 13.31
CA SER A 281 23.85 -15.19 14.03
C SER A 281 24.03 -15.01 15.54
N PHE A 282 23.07 -14.38 16.19
CA PHE A 282 23.11 -14.08 17.62
C PHE A 282 21.70 -13.96 18.23
N ASP A 283 21.60 -14.14 19.54
CA ASP A 283 20.34 -14.05 20.26
C ASP A 283 19.94 -12.59 20.47
N LEU A 284 18.67 -12.23 20.23
CA LEU A 284 18.21 -10.86 20.47
C LEU A 284 18.35 -10.45 21.95
N ASP A 285 18.22 -11.40 22.87
CA ASP A 285 18.41 -11.15 24.31
C ASP A 285 19.86 -10.79 24.67
N SER A 286 20.83 -11.19 23.86
CA SER A 286 22.23 -10.81 24.03
C SER A 286 22.50 -9.35 23.63
N VAL A 287 21.56 -8.71 22.91
CA VAL A 287 21.68 -7.32 22.48
C VAL A 287 21.17 -6.39 23.58
N PRO A 288 22.02 -5.46 24.08
CA PRO A 288 21.60 -4.42 25.01
C PRO A 288 20.38 -3.64 24.50
N SER A 289 19.42 -3.36 25.38
CA SER A 289 18.14 -2.74 24.99
C SER A 289 18.32 -1.41 24.25
N ASP A 290 19.31 -0.60 24.63
CA ASP A 290 19.65 0.68 23.99
C ASP A 290 20.27 0.53 22.59
N LYS A 291 20.71 -0.68 22.22
CA LYS A 291 21.25 -1.00 20.89
C LYS A 291 20.24 -1.70 19.98
N ARG A 292 19.13 -2.22 20.51
CA ARG A 292 18.13 -2.99 19.73
C ARG A 292 17.55 -2.21 18.56
N TYR A 293 17.39 -0.89 18.69
CA TYR A 293 16.99 -0.01 17.60
C TYR A 293 17.84 -0.20 16.33
N PHE A 294 19.16 -0.35 16.47
CA PHE A 294 20.07 -0.53 15.34
C PHE A 294 20.03 -1.93 14.74
N ILE A 295 19.55 -2.92 15.50
CA ILE A 295 19.29 -4.28 15.02
C ILE A 295 17.97 -4.30 14.25
N PHE A 296 16.92 -3.67 14.78
CA PHE A 296 15.60 -3.59 14.15
C PHE A 296 15.62 -2.84 12.82
N ASN A 297 16.48 -1.82 12.69
CA ASN A 297 16.67 -1.05 11.46
C ASN A 297 17.90 -1.52 10.64
N GLY A 298 18.50 -2.65 11.01
CA GLY A 298 19.73 -3.16 10.42
C GLY A 298 19.51 -4.24 9.35
N PRO A 299 20.59 -4.72 8.71
CA PRO A 299 20.56 -5.79 7.71
C PRO A 299 20.42 -7.18 8.37
N VAL A 300 19.41 -7.36 9.22
CA VAL A 300 19.18 -8.56 10.02
C VAL A 300 17.84 -9.19 9.64
N ARG A 301 17.80 -10.52 9.61
CA ARG A 301 16.58 -11.33 9.56
C ARG A 301 16.33 -11.91 10.96
N PHE A 302 15.06 -11.96 11.36
CA PHE A 302 14.65 -12.46 12.67
C PHE A 302 14.02 -13.83 12.49
N THR A 303 14.40 -14.80 13.31
CA THR A 303 13.88 -16.17 13.25
C THR A 303 13.50 -16.61 14.66
N LEU A 304 12.33 -17.23 14.83
CA LEU A 304 11.96 -17.85 16.09
C LEU A 304 12.71 -19.17 16.27
N LYS A 305 13.27 -19.39 17.46
CA LYS A 305 13.92 -20.67 17.80
C LYS A 305 12.88 -21.75 18.08
N ASN A 306 11.73 -21.35 18.62
CA ASN A 306 10.60 -22.21 18.89
C ASN A 306 9.29 -21.55 18.41
N THR A 307 8.55 -22.30 17.61
CA THR A 307 7.26 -21.94 17.02
C THR A 307 6.06 -22.49 17.81
N SER A 308 6.26 -23.11 18.98
CA SER A 308 5.15 -23.67 19.78
C SER A 308 4.18 -22.61 20.33
N ASP A 309 4.64 -21.39 20.54
CA ASP A 309 3.91 -20.40 21.37
C ASP A 309 2.92 -19.51 20.59
N TRP A 310 3.01 -19.47 19.25
CA TRP A 310 2.20 -18.59 18.38
C TRP A 310 1.15 -19.36 17.54
N MET A 311 1.26 -20.70 17.47
CA MET A 311 0.22 -21.58 16.90
C MET A 311 -1.13 -21.44 17.64
N ALA A 312 -1.13 -20.92 18.88
CA ALA A 312 -2.33 -20.65 19.66
C ALA A 312 -2.98 -19.27 19.36
N HIS A 313 -2.23 -18.31 18.81
CA HIS A 313 -2.61 -16.89 18.73
C HIS A 313 -2.61 -16.32 17.30
N SER A 314 -2.68 -17.18 16.29
CA SER A 314 -2.82 -16.74 14.90
C SER A 314 -4.08 -15.89 14.73
N TYR A 315 -3.98 -14.85 13.90
CA TYR A 315 -5.13 -14.05 13.51
C TYR A 315 -6.16 -14.99 12.85
N GLY A 316 -7.25 -15.29 13.57
CA GLY A 316 -8.26 -16.26 13.12
C GLY A 316 -8.33 -17.61 13.82
N SER A 317 -7.49 -17.88 14.82
CA SER A 317 -7.70 -19.04 15.70
C SER A 317 -8.85 -18.77 16.68
N ARG A 318 -10.09 -18.73 16.18
CA ARG A 318 -11.16 -19.35 16.98
C ARG A 318 -10.87 -20.85 16.93
N GLN A 319 -10.90 -21.46 18.12
CA GLN A 319 -10.60 -22.86 18.43
C GLN A 319 -10.94 -23.83 17.28
N PRO A 320 -10.19 -24.94 17.13
CA PRO A 320 -10.60 -26.01 16.23
C PRO A 320 -12.04 -26.38 16.58
N VAL A 321 -12.95 -26.15 15.64
CA VAL A 321 -14.28 -26.75 15.69
C VAL A 321 -14.00 -28.24 15.78
N GLN A 322 -14.26 -28.84 16.95
CA GLN A 322 -14.38 -30.28 17.05
C GLN A 322 -15.43 -30.66 16.02
N VAL A 323 -15.00 -31.28 14.92
CA VAL A 323 -15.89 -31.97 14.02
C VAL A 323 -16.50 -33.08 14.88
N GLN A 324 -17.73 -32.85 15.31
CA GLN A 324 -18.50 -33.84 16.02
C GLN A 324 -18.85 -34.91 14.97
N GLU A 325 -18.04 -35.97 14.92
CA GLU A 325 -18.34 -37.21 14.21
C GLU A 325 -19.58 -37.86 14.85
N SER A 326 -20.76 -37.39 14.51
CA SER A 326 -22.00 -38.15 14.74
C SER A 326 -23.15 -37.52 13.95
N LEU A 327 -23.20 -37.80 12.64
CA LEU A 327 -24.41 -37.74 11.83
C LEU A 327 -24.23 -38.61 10.58
N PHE A 328 -23.81 -39.85 10.81
CA PHE A 328 -24.09 -41.00 9.95
C PHE A 328 -24.34 -42.19 10.86
N LEU A 329 -25.60 -42.32 11.31
CA LEU A 329 -26.33 -43.58 11.48
C LEU A 329 -27.83 -43.24 11.48
#